data_AF-A0AAW9LFS4-F1
#
_entry.id   AF-A0AAW9LFS4-F1
#
_cell.length_a   1.000
_cell.length_b   1.000
_cell.length_c   1.000
_cell.angle_alpha   90.00
_cell.angle_beta   90.00
_cell.angle_gamma   90.00
#
_symmetry.space_group_name_H-M   'P 1'
#
loop_
_entity.id
_entity.type
_entity.pdbx_description
1 polymer ?
#
loop_
_entity_poly.entity_id
_entity_poly.type
_entity_poly.pdbx_seq_one_letter_code
_entity_poly.pdbx_strand_id
1 'polypeptide(L)'
;MFPWGHLATGYLASRGRLSRTASPHLSALVLAFATQLPDLVDKTFAWYVPVLPSGRSLAHSLLTATLFLGVVWVALARVDREAYATVFGIGYLSHLGGDALHPVVTADWASLTFLVWPLLPLPSYQGPTGASLILGIEPSPFVLFELGLTLFAVALWILDDAPGLAILTRPRAALGIGK
;
A
#
# COMPACT_ATOMS: atom_id res chain seq x y z
N MET A 1 -1.75 9.36 1.94
CA MET A 1 -3.19 9.08 1.84
C MET A 1 -3.63 8.37 3.10
N PHE A 2 -4.91 8.14 3.28
CA PHE A 2 -5.40 7.25 4.33
C PHE A 2 -5.32 5.78 3.90
N PRO A 3 -5.39 4.82 4.85
CA PRO A 3 -5.30 3.38 4.56
C PRO A 3 -6.24 2.90 3.44
N TRP A 4 -7.48 3.40 3.42
CA TRP A 4 -8.47 3.08 2.38
C TRP A 4 -8.09 3.65 1.01
N GLY A 5 -7.50 4.84 0.97
CA GLY A 5 -7.02 5.46 -0.25
C GLY A 5 -5.86 4.66 -0.87
N HIS A 6 -4.93 4.18 -0.04
CA HIS A 6 -3.84 3.30 -0.51
C HIS A 6 -4.37 1.97 -1.07
N LEU A 7 -5.33 1.36 -0.38
CA LEU A 7 -5.98 0.13 -0.85
C LEU A 7 -6.70 0.35 -2.19
N ALA A 8 -7.46 1.45 -2.31
CA ALA A 8 -8.19 1.81 -3.52
C ALA A 8 -7.25 2.02 -4.71
N THR A 9 -6.18 2.82 -4.52
CA THR A 9 -5.18 3.07 -5.58
C THR A 9 -4.49 1.78 -6.01
N GLY A 10 -4.05 0.95 -5.05
CA GLY A 10 -3.43 -0.34 -5.35
C GLY A 10 -4.38 -1.28 -6.08
N TYR A 11 -5.65 -1.32 -5.69
CA TYR A 11 -6.68 -2.10 -6.37
C TYR A 11 -6.85 -1.68 -7.83
N LEU A 12 -7.06 -0.38 -8.07
CA LEU A 12 -7.23 0.16 -9.41
C LEU A 12 -6.00 -0.08 -10.29
N ALA A 13 -4.80 0.10 -9.75
CA ALA A 13 -3.54 -0.13 -10.47
C ALA A 13 -3.29 -1.61 -10.80
N SER A 14 -3.80 -2.53 -10.00
CA SER A 14 -3.60 -3.98 -10.17
C SER A 14 -4.79 -4.72 -10.77
N ARG A 15 -5.94 -4.06 -10.98
CA ARG A 15 -7.21 -4.69 -11.38
C ARG A 15 -7.07 -5.64 -12.57
N GLY A 16 -6.46 -5.16 -13.66
CA GLY A 16 -6.24 -5.97 -14.87
C GLY A 16 -5.21 -7.10 -14.68
N ARG A 17 -4.33 -6.99 -13.69
CA ARG A 17 -3.37 -8.06 -13.33
C ARG A 17 -4.06 -9.11 -12.47
N LEU A 18 -4.88 -8.71 -11.49
CA LEU A 18 -5.59 -9.60 -10.58
C LEU A 18 -6.46 -10.61 -11.35
N SER A 19 -7.21 -10.14 -12.35
CA SER A 19 -8.07 -10.99 -13.19
C SER A 19 -7.30 -12.02 -14.03
N ARG A 20 -5.98 -11.85 -14.19
CA ARG A 20 -5.10 -12.76 -14.94
C ARG A 20 -4.28 -13.68 -14.04
N THR A 21 -4.44 -13.60 -12.72
CA THR A 21 -3.73 -14.48 -11.79
C THR A 21 -4.46 -15.82 -11.63
N ALA A 22 -3.71 -16.88 -11.38
CA ALA A 22 -4.28 -18.21 -11.15
C ALA A 22 -5.14 -18.28 -9.86
N SER A 23 -4.89 -17.38 -8.90
CA SER A 23 -5.72 -17.24 -7.69
C SER A 23 -5.98 -15.74 -7.43
N PRO A 24 -7.07 -15.19 -7.98
CA PRO A 24 -7.43 -13.78 -7.81
C PRO A 24 -7.68 -13.41 -6.34
N HIS A 25 -8.29 -14.30 -5.56
CA HIS A 25 -8.57 -14.01 -4.15
C HIS A 25 -7.29 -13.91 -3.31
N LEU A 26 -6.34 -14.83 -3.48
CA LEU A 26 -5.08 -14.75 -2.75
C LEU A 26 -4.26 -13.54 -3.20
N SER A 27 -4.24 -13.27 -4.51
CA SER A 27 -3.57 -12.08 -5.05
C SER A 27 -4.16 -10.78 -4.48
N ALA A 28 -5.47 -10.69 -4.31
CA ALA A 28 -6.12 -9.54 -3.70
C ALA A 28 -5.73 -9.34 -2.23
N LEU A 29 -5.54 -10.42 -1.46
CA LEU A 29 -5.02 -10.31 -0.08
C LEU A 29 -3.55 -9.87 -0.06
N VAL A 30 -2.72 -10.44 -0.94
CA VAL A 30 -1.31 -10.04 -1.09
C VAL A 30 -1.22 -8.56 -1.43
N LEU A 31 -2.05 -8.08 -2.37
CA LEU A 31 -2.15 -6.68 -2.71
C LEU A 31 -2.55 -5.84 -1.49
N ALA A 32 -3.66 -6.20 -0.83
CA ALA A 32 -4.17 -5.45 0.29
C ALA A 32 -3.10 -5.30 1.37
N PHE A 33 -2.41 -6.40 1.73
CA PHE A 33 -1.29 -6.35 2.65
C PHE A 33 -0.16 -5.43 2.15
N ALA A 34 0.25 -5.56 0.89
CA ALA A 34 1.33 -4.76 0.31
C ALA A 34 1.02 -3.25 0.30
N THR A 35 -0.25 -2.87 0.08
CA THR A 35 -0.69 -1.47 0.14
C THR A 35 -0.65 -0.87 1.54
N GLN A 36 -0.55 -1.68 2.60
CA GLN A 36 -0.50 -1.19 3.98
C GLN A 36 0.87 -1.34 4.61
N LEU A 37 1.73 -2.19 4.05
CA LEU A 37 3.01 -2.57 4.65
C LEU A 37 3.94 -1.38 4.95
N PRO A 38 4.13 -0.38 4.05
CA PRO A 38 5.02 0.75 4.36
C PRO A 38 4.59 1.51 5.61
N ASP A 39 3.29 1.79 5.70
CA ASP A 39 2.66 2.41 6.86
C ASP A 39 2.78 1.56 8.13
N LEU A 40 2.50 0.25 8.04
CA LEU A 40 2.58 -0.66 9.18
C LEU A 40 4.00 -0.70 9.78
N VAL A 41 5.04 -0.63 8.94
CA VAL A 41 6.43 -0.59 9.41
C VAL A 41 6.74 0.79 9.99
N ASP A 42 6.65 1.84 9.18
CA ASP A 42 7.18 3.14 9.58
C ASP A 42 6.38 3.77 10.72
N LYS A 43 5.05 3.66 10.69
CA LYS A 43 4.20 4.22 11.75
C LYS A 43 4.37 3.45 13.06
N THR A 44 4.52 2.12 13.02
CA THR A 44 4.79 1.35 14.24
C THR A 44 6.10 1.78 14.89
N PHE A 45 7.18 1.82 14.10
CA PHE A 45 8.51 2.15 14.59
C PHE A 45 8.79 3.65 14.73
N ALA A 46 7.85 4.52 14.38
CA ALA A 46 7.94 5.95 14.67
C ALA A 46 7.03 6.36 15.83
N TRP A 47 5.83 5.78 15.93
CA TRP A 47 4.79 6.26 16.86
C TRP A 47 4.75 5.47 18.18
N TYR A 48 5.07 4.17 18.15
CA TYR A 48 4.91 3.30 19.32
C TYR A 48 6.25 2.74 19.81
N VAL A 49 7.17 2.44 18.91
CA VAL A 49 8.51 1.96 19.23
C VAL A 49 9.52 2.87 18.53
N PRO A 50 9.89 4.03 19.10
CA PRO A 50 10.48 5.18 18.40
C PRO A 50 11.95 4.96 17.97
N VAL A 51 12.14 4.01 17.06
CA VAL A 51 13.42 3.64 16.45
C VAL A 51 13.62 4.36 15.12
N LEU A 52 12.51 4.68 14.43
CA LEU A 52 12.52 5.45 13.19
C LEU A 52 12.20 6.93 13.47
N PRO A 53 12.81 7.85 12.71
CA PRO A 53 12.68 9.29 12.95
C PRO A 53 11.33 9.86 12.51
N SER A 54 10.57 9.13 11.69
CA SER A 54 9.32 9.60 11.09
C SER A 54 8.44 8.43 10.66
N GLY A 55 7.13 8.64 10.68
CA GLY A 55 6.13 7.72 10.13
C GLY A 55 6.21 7.54 8.60
N ARG A 56 7.09 8.30 7.94
CA ARG A 56 7.54 8.09 6.55
C ARG A 56 9.05 8.20 6.49
N SER A 57 9.75 7.07 6.51
CA SER A 57 11.20 6.99 6.50
C SER A 57 11.70 5.70 5.84
N LEU A 58 11.89 4.62 6.60
CA LEU A 58 12.55 3.40 6.15
C LEU A 58 11.77 2.70 5.02
N ALA A 59 10.52 2.32 5.27
CA ALA A 59 9.70 1.55 4.32
C ALA A 59 9.06 2.44 3.24
N HIS A 60 9.05 3.76 3.42
CA HIS A 60 8.65 4.69 2.36
C HIS A 60 9.81 5.11 1.44
N SER A 61 11.05 4.74 1.77
CA SER A 61 12.22 5.00 0.92
C SER A 61 12.24 4.08 -0.30
N LEU A 62 12.46 4.64 -1.48
CA LEU A 62 12.68 3.89 -2.72
C LEU A 62 13.93 3.01 -2.65
N LEU A 63 14.96 3.41 -1.89
CA LEU A 63 16.16 2.60 -1.70
C LEU A 63 15.82 1.29 -0.99
N THR A 64 15.12 1.39 0.13
CA THR A 64 14.64 0.22 0.88
C THR A 64 13.63 -0.58 0.06
N ALA A 65 12.68 0.10 -0.59
CA ALA A 65 11.66 -0.53 -1.41
C ALA A 65 12.27 -1.35 -2.54
N THR A 66 13.25 -0.81 -3.28
CA THR A 66 13.91 -1.52 -4.37
C THR A 66 14.62 -2.78 -3.87
N LEU A 67 15.38 -2.70 -2.78
CA LEU A 67 16.07 -3.86 -2.21
C LEU A 67 15.07 -4.90 -1.71
N PHE A 68 14.07 -4.47 -0.95
CA PHE A 68 13.05 -5.34 -0.37
C PHE A 68 12.20 -6.04 -1.45
N LEU A 69 11.72 -5.29 -2.44
CA LEU A 69 10.97 -5.85 -3.57
C LEU A 69 11.83 -6.80 -4.42
N GLY A 70 13.12 -6.51 -4.57
CA GLY A 70 14.07 -7.43 -5.22
C GLY A 70 14.18 -8.76 -4.48
N VAL A 71 14.30 -8.73 -3.15
CA VAL A 71 14.32 -9.94 -2.30
C VAL A 71 13.00 -10.70 -2.41
N VAL A 72 11.86 -10.02 -2.31
CA VAL A 72 10.52 -10.64 -2.46
C VAL A 72 10.37 -11.29 -3.83
N TRP A 73 10.80 -10.61 -4.90
CA TRP A 73 10.78 -11.14 -6.25
C TRP A 73 11.61 -12.42 -6.37
N VAL A 74 12.87 -12.38 -5.96
CA VAL A 74 13.76 -13.55 -6.03
C VAL A 74 13.23 -14.71 -5.19
N ALA A 75 12.72 -14.44 -4.00
CA ALA A 75 12.17 -15.47 -3.11
C ALA A 75 10.95 -16.17 -3.72
N LEU A 76 10.03 -15.40 -4.32
CA LEU A 76 8.81 -15.95 -4.90
C LEU A 76 9.04 -16.56 -6.29
N ALA A 77 10.00 -16.06 -7.06
CA ALA A 77 10.40 -16.66 -8.34
C ALA A 77 11.00 -18.06 -8.15
N ARG A 78 11.71 -18.30 -7.05
CA ARG A 78 12.27 -19.63 -6.73
C ARG A 78 11.21 -20.72 -6.45
N VAL A 79 9.94 -20.33 -6.31
CA VAL A 79 8.82 -21.24 -6.04
C VAL A 79 7.68 -21.05 -7.05
N ASP A 80 7.97 -20.49 -8.23
CA ASP A 80 7.04 -20.25 -9.33
C ASP A 80 5.81 -19.38 -8.94
N ARG A 81 6.04 -18.37 -8.08
CA ARG A 81 5.02 -17.46 -7.54
C ARG A 81 5.26 -15.99 -7.91
N GLU A 82 5.88 -15.71 -9.04
CA GLU A 82 6.19 -14.34 -9.53
C GLU A 82 4.93 -13.48 -9.70
N ALA A 83 3.78 -14.11 -9.95
CA ALA A 83 2.51 -13.42 -10.02
C ALA A 83 2.18 -12.68 -8.71
N TYR A 84 2.44 -13.31 -7.55
CA TYR A 84 2.25 -12.67 -6.25
C TYR A 84 3.30 -11.59 -5.99
N ALA A 85 4.56 -11.81 -6.39
CA ALA A 85 5.60 -10.79 -6.31
C ALA A 85 5.24 -9.53 -7.11
N THR A 86 4.66 -9.72 -8.31
CA THR A 86 4.22 -8.60 -9.15
C THR A 86 3.09 -7.81 -8.47
N VAL A 87 2.07 -8.50 -7.97
CA VAL A 87 0.93 -7.85 -7.32
C VAL A 87 1.36 -7.15 -6.02
N PHE A 88 2.26 -7.78 -5.26
CA PHE A 88 2.88 -7.19 -4.08
C PHE A 88 3.65 -5.90 -4.45
N GLY A 89 4.48 -5.94 -5.49
CA GLY A 89 5.22 -4.77 -5.98
C GLY A 89 4.29 -3.63 -6.41
N ILE A 90 3.21 -3.93 -7.13
CA ILE A 90 2.20 -2.92 -7.50
C ILE A 90 1.59 -2.29 -6.25
N GLY A 91 1.18 -3.10 -5.27
CA GLY A 91 0.61 -2.60 -4.02
C GLY A 91 1.58 -1.68 -3.26
N TYR A 92 2.81 -2.14 -3.06
CA TYR A 92 3.85 -1.39 -2.35
C TYR A 92 4.18 -0.06 -3.07
N LEU A 93 4.43 -0.09 -4.38
CA LEU A 93 4.79 1.11 -5.14
C LEU A 93 3.61 2.07 -5.29
N SER A 94 2.38 1.56 -5.39
CA SER A 94 1.18 2.41 -5.39
C SER A 94 1.00 3.15 -4.06
N HIS A 95 1.43 2.55 -2.94
CA HIS A 95 1.42 3.21 -1.64
C HIS A 95 2.36 4.41 -1.64
N LEU A 96 3.62 4.22 -2.02
CA LEU A 96 4.63 5.28 -2.11
C LEU A 96 4.18 6.39 -3.07
N GLY A 97 3.66 6.02 -4.24
CA GLY A 97 3.13 6.96 -5.22
C GLY A 97 1.93 7.76 -4.70
N GLY A 98 1.03 7.11 -3.96
CA GLY A 98 -0.10 7.78 -3.30
C GLY A 98 0.35 8.80 -2.26
N ASP A 99 1.39 8.48 -1.50
CA ASP A 99 1.97 9.40 -0.52
C ASP A 99 2.77 10.54 -1.14
N ALA A 100 3.35 10.32 -2.32
CA ALA A 100 4.04 11.35 -3.10
C ALA A 100 3.07 12.27 -3.86
N LEU A 101 1.83 11.84 -4.14
CA LEU A 101 0.89 12.57 -5.00
C LEU A 101 0.61 13.99 -4.51
N HIS A 102 0.20 14.14 -3.25
CA HIS A 102 -0.12 15.46 -2.70
C HIS A 102 1.10 16.39 -2.70
N PRO A 103 2.27 16.00 -2.15
CA PRO A 103 3.49 16.81 -2.24
C PRO A 103 3.86 17.22 -3.67
N VAL A 104 3.73 16.33 -4.65
CA VAL A 104 4.01 16.65 -6.07
C VAL A 104 3.04 17.72 -6.59
N VAL A 105 1.73 17.56 -6.35
CA VAL A 105 0.70 18.49 -6.84
C VAL A 105 0.82 19.86 -6.17
N THR A 106 1.25 19.92 -4.90
CA THR A 106 1.46 21.18 -4.17
C THR A 106 2.88 21.74 -4.30
N ALA A 107 3.74 21.12 -5.11
CA ALA A 107 5.16 21.47 -5.26
C ALA A 107 5.94 21.51 -3.92
N ASP A 108 5.56 20.68 -2.95
CA ASP A 108 6.25 20.51 -1.68
C ASP A 108 7.35 19.45 -1.81
N TRP A 109 8.45 19.84 -2.45
CA TRP A 109 9.60 18.95 -2.71
C TRP A 109 10.30 18.49 -1.42
N ALA A 110 10.21 19.26 -0.34
CA ALA A 110 10.77 18.90 0.96
C ALA A 110 10.05 17.68 1.55
N SER A 111 8.72 17.62 1.42
CA SER A 111 7.93 16.46 1.82
C SER A 111 8.15 15.22 0.95
N LEU A 112 8.94 15.27 -0.13
CA LEU A 112 9.32 14.10 -0.93
C LEU A 112 10.65 13.48 -0.51
N THR A 113 11.41 14.09 0.41
CA THR A 113 12.73 13.56 0.81
C THR A 113 12.65 12.18 1.48
N PHE A 114 11.47 11.77 1.97
CA PHE A 114 11.26 10.40 2.45
C PHE A 114 11.56 9.33 1.39
N LEU A 115 11.33 9.62 0.09
CA LEU A 115 11.56 8.68 -1.00
C LEU A 115 13.04 8.31 -1.15
N VAL A 116 13.95 9.14 -0.64
CA VAL A 116 15.40 8.92 -0.73
C VAL A 116 16.05 8.80 0.65
N TRP A 117 15.26 8.64 1.71
CA TRP A 117 15.80 8.42 3.05
C TRP A 117 16.73 7.19 3.07
N PRO A 118 17.91 7.23 3.74
CA PRO A 118 18.41 8.27 4.64
C PRO A 118 19.32 9.34 4.01
N LEU A 119 19.31 9.51 2.68
CA LEU A 119 20.27 10.38 1.99
C LEU A 119 20.01 11.87 2.21
N LEU A 120 18.75 12.26 2.37
CA LEU A 120 18.34 13.65 2.63
C LEU A 120 17.62 13.76 3.97
N PRO A 121 17.70 14.92 4.65
CA PRO A 121 16.98 15.16 5.88
C PRO A 121 15.46 15.12 5.64
N LEU A 122 14.74 14.59 6.63
CA LEU A 122 13.28 14.62 6.64
C LEU A 122 12.80 15.97 7.21
N PRO A 123 11.67 16.50 6.73
CA PRO A 123 11.04 17.66 7.37
C PRO A 123 10.66 17.31 8.81
N SER A 124 10.76 18.29 9.71
CA SER A 124 10.30 18.13 11.08
C SER A 124 8.78 18.01 11.09
N TYR A 125 8.26 16.80 11.35
CA TYR A 125 6.82 16.56 11.46
C TYR A 125 6.40 16.60 12.93
N GLN A 126 5.54 17.55 13.30
CA GLN A 126 4.92 17.67 14.62
C GLN A 126 3.39 17.50 14.54
N GLY A 127 2.91 16.71 13.59
CA GLY A 127 1.48 16.49 13.39
C GLY A 127 0.91 15.34 14.24
N PRO A 128 -0.41 15.10 14.14
CA PRO A 128 -1.08 14.05 14.88
C PRO A 128 -0.57 12.66 14.48
N THR A 129 -0.62 11.72 15.44
CA THR A 129 -0.19 10.32 15.29
C THR A 129 -1.27 9.36 15.78
N GLY A 130 -1.23 8.10 15.32
CA GLY A 130 -2.14 7.05 15.78
C GLY A 130 -3.61 7.43 15.63
N ALA A 131 -4.40 7.23 16.70
CA ALA A 131 -5.82 7.54 16.70
C ALA A 131 -6.14 9.03 16.50
N SER A 132 -5.28 9.93 17.00
CA SER A 132 -5.50 11.39 16.85
C SER A 132 -5.49 11.84 15.39
N LEU A 133 -4.75 11.14 14.52
CA LEU A 133 -4.74 11.40 13.08
C LEU A 133 -6.10 11.11 12.44
N ILE A 134 -6.78 10.04 12.88
CA ILE A 134 -8.09 9.64 12.34
C ILE A 134 -9.21 10.51 12.92
N LEU A 135 -9.11 10.87 14.20
CA LEU A 135 -10.10 11.71 14.86
C LEU A 135 -10.01 13.18 14.40
N GLY A 136 -8.85 13.62 13.90
CA GLY A 136 -8.62 14.96 13.38
C GLY A 136 -8.79 15.11 11.86
N ILE A 137 -9.48 14.18 11.20
CA ILE A 137 -9.71 14.28 9.75
C ILE A 137 -10.69 15.42 9.48
N GLU A 138 -10.20 16.45 8.79
CA GLU A 138 -11.02 17.56 8.31
C GLU A 138 -11.37 17.39 6.82
N PRO A 139 -12.58 17.80 6.39
CA PRO A 139 -12.91 17.84 4.98
C PRO A 139 -11.94 18.74 4.20
N SER A 140 -11.30 18.16 3.18
CA SER A 140 -10.44 18.89 2.24
C SER A 140 -10.65 18.34 0.83
N PRO A 141 -10.28 19.08 -0.22
CA PRO A 141 -10.37 18.58 -1.59
C PRO A 141 -9.64 17.23 -1.78
N PHE A 142 -8.50 17.06 -1.10
CA PHE A 142 -7.74 15.82 -1.16
C PHE A 142 -8.46 14.66 -0.45
N VAL A 143 -9.03 14.89 0.74
CA VAL A 143 -9.84 13.88 1.44
C VAL A 143 -11.07 13.48 0.62
N LEU A 144 -11.77 14.44 0.02
CA LEU A 144 -12.92 14.17 -0.84
C LEU A 144 -12.54 13.38 -2.09
N PHE A 145 -11.38 13.70 -2.69
CA PHE A 145 -10.82 12.92 -3.79
C PHE A 145 -10.52 11.48 -3.37
N GLU A 146 -9.87 11.27 -2.21
CA GLU A 146 -9.60 9.91 -1.70
C GLU A 146 -10.89 9.12 -1.46
N LEU A 147 -11.92 9.76 -0.90
CA LEU A 147 -13.23 9.13 -0.69
C LEU A 147 -13.89 8.76 -2.02
N GLY A 148 -13.89 9.66 -3.00
CA GLY A 148 -14.42 9.39 -4.34
C GLY A 148 -13.68 8.25 -5.04
N LEU A 149 -12.35 8.25 -4.97
CA LEU A 149 -11.50 7.17 -5.52
C LEU A 149 -11.80 5.84 -4.84
N THR A 150 -12.00 5.85 -3.52
CA THR A 150 -12.34 4.66 -2.73
C THR A 150 -13.70 4.12 -3.12
N LEU A 151 -14.73 4.96 -3.23
CA LEU A 151 -16.07 4.54 -3.66
C LEU A 151 -16.04 3.95 -5.08
N PHE A 152 -15.29 4.58 -5.99
CA PHE A 152 -15.10 4.07 -7.34
C PHE A 152 -14.39 2.70 -7.35
N ALA A 153 -13.32 2.54 -6.57
CA ALA A 153 -12.63 1.27 -6.42
C ALA A 153 -13.54 0.18 -5.82
N VAL A 154 -14.36 0.53 -4.82
CA VAL A 154 -15.33 -0.39 -4.22
C VAL A 154 -16.39 -0.83 -5.23
N ALA A 155 -16.90 0.09 -6.06
CA ALA A 155 -17.85 -0.26 -7.12
C ALA A 155 -17.24 -1.26 -8.10
N LEU A 156 -16.00 -1.03 -8.56
CA LEU A 156 -15.31 -1.97 -9.44
C LEU A 156 -15.00 -3.30 -8.75
N TRP A 157 -14.61 -3.26 -7.47
CA TRP A 157 -14.35 -4.46 -6.69
C TRP A 157 -15.58 -5.35 -6.53
N ILE A 158 -16.76 -4.75 -6.34
CA ILE A 158 -18.03 -5.48 -6.33
C ILE A 158 -18.33 -6.08 -7.71
N LEU A 159 -18.11 -5.33 -8.79
CA LEU A 159 -18.29 -5.81 -10.17
C LEU A 159 -17.32 -6.94 -10.54
N ASP A 160 -16.19 -7.04 -9.84
CA ASP A 160 -15.18 -8.10 -10.02
C ASP A 160 -15.42 -9.30 -9.07
N ASP A 161 -16.63 -9.45 -8.52
CA ASP A 161 -17.02 -10.50 -7.56
C ASP A 161 -16.26 -10.44 -6.22
N ALA A 162 -15.87 -9.23 -5.80
CA ALA A 162 -15.23 -8.95 -4.51
C ALA A 162 -14.04 -9.88 -4.19
N PRO A 163 -12.97 -9.87 -5.03
CA PRO A 163 -11.82 -10.72 -4.84
C PRO A 163 -11.22 -10.55 -3.44
N GLY A 164 -10.80 -11.66 -2.82
CA GLY A 164 -10.39 -11.75 -1.42
C GLY A 164 -11.46 -12.29 -0.46
N LEU A 165 -12.74 -11.94 -0.63
CA LEU A 165 -13.79 -12.35 0.34
C LEU A 165 -14.06 -13.85 0.39
N ALA A 166 -13.94 -14.54 -0.74
CA ALA A 166 -14.18 -15.98 -0.80
C ALA A 166 -13.25 -16.78 0.13
N ILE A 167 -12.10 -16.23 0.52
CA ILE A 167 -11.15 -16.88 1.45
C ILE A 167 -11.75 -17.05 2.85
N LEU A 168 -12.67 -16.14 3.24
CA LEU A 168 -13.32 -16.18 4.54
C LEU A 168 -14.51 -17.15 4.57
N THR A 169 -15.07 -17.49 3.41
CA THR A 169 -16.34 -18.21 3.31
C THR A 169 -16.24 -19.57 2.65
N ARG A 170 -15.15 -19.86 1.93
CA ARG A 170 -14.99 -21.12 1.18
C ARG A 170 -13.83 -21.97 1.72
N PRO A 171 -13.97 -23.31 1.70
CA PRO A 171 -12.89 -24.22 2.09
C PRO A 171 -11.66 -24.06 1.18
N ARG A 172 -10.45 -24.28 1.72
CA ARG A 172 -9.14 -24.09 1.04
C ARG A 172 -9.05 -24.67 -0.37
N ALA A 173 -9.69 -25.83 -0.60
CA ALA A 173 -9.74 -26.49 -1.90
C ALA A 173 -10.41 -25.65 -3.00
N ALA A 174 -11.35 -24.76 -2.65
CA ALA A 174 -12.08 -23.90 -3.58
C ALA A 174 -11.33 -22.60 -3.95
N LEU A 175 -10.16 -22.34 -3.35
CA LEU A 175 -9.41 -21.09 -3.50
C LEU A 175 -8.22 -21.20 -4.46
N GLY A 176 -8.04 -22.36 -5.11
CA GLY A 176 -6.87 -22.63 -5.94
C GLY A 176 -5.55 -22.65 -5.16
N ILE A 177 -5.64 -22.74 -3.82
CA ILE A 177 -4.49 -22.93 -2.94
C ILE A 177 -4.22 -24.44 -2.94
N GLY A 178 -3.39 -24.88 -3.89
CA GLY A 178 -2.96 -26.28 -3.98
C GLY A 178 -2.27 -26.75 -2.69
N LYS A 179 -2.33 -28.06 -2.44
CA LYS A 179 -1.58 -28.74 -1.38
C LYS A 179 -0.08 -28.46 -1.49
#